data_AF-A0A7K6KJH1-F1
#
_entry.id   AF-A0A7K6KJH1-F1
#
_cell.length_a   1.000
_cell.length_b   1.000
_cell.length_c   1.000
_cell.angle_alpha   90.00
_cell.angle_beta   90.00
_cell.angle_gamma   90.00
#
_symmetry.space_group_name_H-M   'P 1'
#
loop_
_entity.id
_entity.type
_entity.pdbx_description
1 polymer ?
#
loop_
_entity_poly.entity_id
_entity_poly.type
_entity_poly.pdbx_seq_one_letter_code
_entity_poly.pdbx_strand_id
1 'polypeptide(L)'
;GQSYEIRLLENRKLGEFQDLNTKYVKSIIRVVFHDRRLQYTEHQQLEGWRWSRPGDRILDIDIPLSVGILDPRASPTQLNTVEFLWDPSKRASAFIQVHCISTEFTPRKHGGEKGVPFRVQIDTFKQNENGEYTEHLHSASCQIKVFKPKGADRKQKTDREKMEKKTTQEKEKYQPSYETTILTEVK
;
A
#
# COMPACT_ATOMS: atom_id res chain seq x y z
N GLY A 1 12.30 -6.39 1.73
CA GLY A 1 12.18 -5.16 0.91
C GLY A 1 12.64 -3.96 1.70
N GLN A 2 12.64 -2.75 1.14
CA GLN A 2 12.76 -1.55 2.00
C GLN A 2 11.44 -1.36 2.76
N SER A 3 11.51 -1.10 4.07
CA SER A 3 10.35 -0.85 4.92
C SER A 3 9.87 0.59 4.80
N TYR A 4 8.56 0.78 4.68
CA TYR A 4 7.89 2.08 4.66
C TYR A 4 6.77 2.11 5.70
N GLU A 5 6.69 3.20 6.47
CA GLU A 5 5.66 3.39 7.49
C GLU A 5 4.31 3.74 6.86
N ILE A 6 3.26 3.02 7.26
CA ILE A 6 1.86 3.41 7.10
C ILE A 6 1.33 3.77 8.48
N ARG A 7 1.08 5.07 8.69
CA ARG A 7 0.45 5.57 9.91
C ARG A 7 -1.06 5.45 9.79
N LEU A 8 -1.67 4.81 10.77
CA LEU A 8 -3.11 4.63 10.88
C LEU A 8 -3.64 5.70 11.82
N LEU A 9 -4.52 6.55 11.29
CA LEU A 9 -5.06 7.71 12.00
C LEU A 9 -6.57 7.66 11.92
N GLU A 10 -7.23 7.86 13.06
CA GLU A 10 -8.66 8.12 13.14
C GLU A 10 -8.88 9.64 13.19
N ASN A 11 -9.59 10.18 12.20
CA ASN A 11 -9.84 11.62 12.05
C ASN A 11 -11.34 11.97 12.13
N ARG A 12 -12.24 10.99 12.37
CA ARG A 12 -13.66 11.29 12.57
C ARG A 12 -13.90 12.12 13.82
N LYS A 13 -14.97 12.91 13.82
CA LYS A 13 -15.31 13.81 14.93
C LYS A 13 -15.59 12.99 16.19
N LEU A 14 -15.16 13.50 17.35
CA LEU A 14 -15.55 12.95 18.66
C LEU A 14 -17.07 12.79 18.72
N GLY A 15 -17.55 11.54 18.82
CA GLY A 15 -18.97 11.20 18.85
C GLY A 15 -19.38 10.11 17.86
N GLU A 16 -18.81 10.09 16.64
CA GLU A 16 -19.09 9.04 15.63
C GLU A 16 -18.48 7.68 16.00
N PHE A 17 -17.60 7.66 17.01
CA PHE A 17 -16.97 6.44 17.53
C PHE A 17 -17.83 5.74 18.60
N GLN A 18 -18.92 6.35 19.09
CA GLN A 18 -19.78 5.70 20.08
C GLN A 18 -20.47 4.44 19.51
N ASP A 19 -20.52 4.30 18.19
CA ASP A 19 -21.07 3.12 17.49
C ASP A 19 -20.07 1.97 17.34
N LEU A 20 -18.80 2.17 17.71
CA LEU A 20 -17.82 1.08 17.74
C LEU A 20 -17.93 0.37 19.09
N ASN A 21 -18.78 -0.65 19.10
CA ASN A 21 -18.96 -1.54 20.25
C ASN A 21 -17.68 -2.37 20.57
N THR A 22 -16.60 -2.18 19.80
CA THR A 22 -15.39 -2.99 19.84
C THR A 22 -14.14 -2.13 19.89
N LYS A 23 -13.23 -2.48 20.80
CA LYS A 23 -11.98 -1.76 21.04
C LYS A 23 -11.02 -1.72 19.85
N TYR A 24 -11.06 -2.74 19.01
CA TYR A 24 -10.14 -2.90 17.88
C TYR A 24 -10.88 -2.91 16.55
N VAL A 25 -10.17 -2.52 15.50
CA VAL A 25 -10.58 -2.69 14.10
C VAL A 25 -9.53 -3.52 13.37
N LYS A 26 -9.93 -4.17 12.27
CA LYS A 26 -9.03 -4.92 11.40
C LYS A 26 -8.73 -4.10 10.16
N SER A 27 -7.46 -3.92 9.83
CA SER A 27 -7.06 -3.39 8.53
C SER A 27 -6.43 -4.49 7.67
N ILE A 28 -6.81 -4.52 6.40
CA ILE A 28 -6.25 -5.39 5.38
C ILE A 28 -5.55 -4.51 4.35
N ILE A 29 -4.24 -4.71 4.19
CA ILE A 29 -3.42 -3.99 3.21
C ILE A 29 -3.16 -4.91 2.02
N ARG A 30 -3.38 -4.39 0.82
CA ARG A 30 -3.12 -5.09 -0.45
C ARG A 30 -2.27 -4.25 -1.40
N VAL A 31 -1.34 -4.91 -2.08
CA VAL A 31 -0.69 -4.36 -3.28
C VAL A 31 -1.41 -4.90 -4.50
N VAL A 32 -2.09 -4.02 -5.23
CA VAL A 32 -2.91 -4.38 -6.41
C VAL A 32 -2.45 -3.62 -7.64
N PHE A 33 -2.79 -4.11 -8.83
CA PHE A 33 -2.52 -3.37 -10.06
C PHE A 33 -3.36 -2.09 -10.13
N HIS A 34 -2.74 -0.98 -10.56
CA HIS A 34 -3.49 0.25 -10.86
C HIS A 34 -4.16 0.16 -12.25
N ASP A 35 -3.49 -0.48 -13.21
CA ASP A 35 -3.95 -0.64 -14.58
C ASP A 35 -5.10 -1.66 -14.66
N ARG A 36 -6.24 -1.23 -15.22
CA ARG A 36 -7.47 -2.03 -15.30
C ARG A 36 -7.30 -3.34 -16.07
N ARG A 37 -6.46 -3.38 -17.10
CA ARG A 37 -6.20 -4.61 -17.87
C ARG A 37 -5.44 -5.63 -17.03
N LEU A 38 -4.50 -5.16 -16.21
CA LEU A 38 -3.74 -6.03 -15.31
C LEU A 38 -4.57 -6.48 -14.11
N GLN A 39 -5.56 -5.68 -13.66
CA GLN A 39 -6.54 -6.13 -12.66
C GLN A 39 -7.34 -7.36 -13.14
N TYR A 40 -7.83 -7.36 -14.40
CA TYR A 40 -8.54 -8.52 -14.95
C TYR A 40 -7.69 -9.80 -15.04
N THR A 41 -6.37 -9.65 -15.12
CA THR A 41 -5.42 -10.75 -15.20
C THR A 41 -4.58 -10.89 -13.93
N GLU A 42 -5.01 -10.27 -12.82
CA GLU A 42 -4.19 -10.13 -11.61
C GLU A 42 -3.76 -11.49 -11.09
N HIS A 43 -4.69 -12.44 -10.97
CA HIS A 43 -4.38 -13.80 -10.54
C HIS A 43 -3.24 -14.42 -11.36
N GLN A 44 -3.31 -14.37 -12.69
CA GLN A 44 -2.27 -14.89 -13.57
C GLN A 44 -0.93 -14.17 -13.39
N GLN A 45 -0.94 -12.84 -13.19
CA GLN A 45 0.29 -12.07 -12.96
C GLN A 45 0.95 -12.44 -11.63
N LEU A 46 0.16 -12.55 -10.56
CA LEU A 46 0.67 -12.91 -9.23
C LEU A 46 1.17 -14.37 -9.20
N GLU A 47 0.47 -15.29 -9.87
CA GLU A 47 0.95 -16.67 -10.01
C GLU A 47 2.25 -16.74 -10.80
N GLY A 48 2.34 -16.04 -11.93
CA GLY A 48 3.58 -15.97 -12.71
C GLY A 48 4.75 -15.42 -11.89
N TRP A 49 4.50 -14.43 -11.04
CA TRP A 49 5.51 -13.92 -10.11
C TRP A 49 5.90 -14.98 -9.07
N ARG A 50 4.93 -15.63 -8.42
CA ARG A 50 5.17 -16.73 -7.46
C ARG A 50 6.05 -17.83 -8.04
N TRP A 51 5.80 -18.25 -9.28
CA TRP A 51 6.60 -19.28 -9.95
C TRP A 51 8.04 -18.86 -10.17
N SER A 52 8.28 -17.58 -10.48
CA SER A 52 9.62 -17.03 -10.65
C SER A 52 10.38 -16.82 -9.33
N ARG A 53 9.66 -16.77 -8.20
CA ARG A 53 10.20 -16.54 -6.86
C ARG A 53 9.57 -17.46 -5.81
N PRO A 54 9.88 -18.78 -5.83
CA PRO A 54 9.30 -19.72 -4.90
C PRO A 54 9.60 -19.35 -3.45
N GLY A 55 8.58 -19.31 -2.61
CA GLY A 55 8.70 -18.98 -1.17
C GLY A 55 8.64 -17.48 -0.85
N ASP A 56 8.84 -16.61 -1.83
CA ASP A 56 8.72 -15.16 -1.62
C ASP A 56 7.26 -14.71 -1.59
N ARG A 57 7.01 -13.62 -0.85
CA ARG A 57 5.74 -12.89 -0.83
C ARG A 57 5.90 -11.52 -1.46
N ILE A 58 4.82 -10.98 -2.03
CA ILE A 58 4.80 -9.65 -2.64
C ILE A 58 4.74 -8.56 -1.58
N LEU A 59 3.93 -8.76 -0.54
CA LEU A 59 3.72 -7.82 0.55
C LEU A 59 3.96 -8.53 1.89
N ASP A 60 4.69 -7.86 2.77
CA ASP A 60 4.96 -8.31 4.13
C ASP A 60 4.93 -7.15 5.14
N ILE A 61 4.85 -7.48 6.42
CA ILE A 61 4.92 -6.53 7.55
C ILE A 61 6.27 -6.69 8.24
N ASP A 62 6.99 -5.59 8.38
CA ASP A 62 8.17 -5.50 9.25
C ASP A 62 7.70 -5.35 10.71
N ILE A 63 7.42 -6.50 11.35
CA ILE A 63 6.86 -6.56 12.70
C ILE A 63 7.75 -5.82 13.73
N PRO A 64 9.09 -6.02 13.76
CA PRO A 64 9.96 -5.31 14.71
C PRO A 64 9.90 -3.78 14.62
N LEU A 65 9.63 -3.21 13.45
CA LEU A 65 9.47 -1.76 13.28
C LEU A 65 8.05 -1.26 13.54
N SER A 66 7.06 -2.14 13.49
CA SER A 66 5.65 -1.78 13.63
C SER A 66 5.28 -1.50 15.08
N VAL A 67 4.33 -0.58 15.29
CA VAL A 67 3.92 -0.09 16.62
C VAL A 67 2.40 -0.10 16.71
N GLY A 68 1.85 -0.68 17.79
CA GLY A 68 0.41 -0.63 18.08
C GLY A 68 -0.46 -1.52 17.19
N ILE A 69 0.13 -2.34 16.32
CA ILE A 69 -0.58 -3.40 15.60
C ILE A 69 -0.60 -4.69 16.43
N LEU A 70 -1.65 -5.49 16.26
CA LEU A 70 -1.90 -6.75 16.96
C LEU A 70 -2.21 -7.83 15.92
N ASP A 71 -1.85 -9.07 16.23
CA ASP A 71 -2.12 -10.25 15.41
C ASP A 71 -1.83 -10.04 13.90
N PRO A 72 -0.61 -9.62 13.51
CA PRO A 72 -0.27 -9.50 12.10
C PRO A 72 -0.33 -10.86 11.42
N ARG A 73 -1.06 -10.95 10.31
CA ARG A 73 -1.23 -12.17 9.51
C ARG A 73 -0.91 -11.92 8.04
N ALA A 74 -0.26 -12.91 7.43
CA ALA A 74 0.06 -12.92 6.01
C ALA A 74 -0.26 -14.32 5.45
N SER A 75 -1.44 -14.47 4.83
CA SER A 75 -1.89 -15.76 4.32
C SER A 75 -0.96 -16.29 3.21
N PRO A 76 -0.43 -17.52 3.29
CA PRO A 76 0.44 -18.12 2.26
C PRO A 76 -0.17 -18.12 0.84
N THR A 77 -1.49 -18.13 0.72
CA THR A 77 -2.20 -18.14 -0.57
C THR A 77 -2.46 -16.74 -1.14
N GLN A 78 -2.36 -15.69 -0.33
CA GLN A 78 -2.59 -14.30 -0.74
C GLN A 78 -1.30 -13.49 -0.62
N LEU A 79 -0.38 -13.69 -1.58
CA LEU A 79 0.99 -13.15 -1.53
C LEU A 79 1.09 -11.63 -1.44
N ASN A 80 0.09 -10.92 -1.93
CA ASN A 80 0.03 -9.47 -2.00
C ASN A 80 -0.81 -8.83 -0.88
N THR A 81 -1.19 -9.62 0.13
CA THR A 81 -2.10 -9.20 1.20
C THR A 81 -1.49 -9.46 2.57
N VAL A 82 -1.68 -8.52 3.48
CA VAL A 82 -1.41 -8.66 4.92
C VAL A 82 -2.56 -8.03 5.70
N GLU A 83 -2.78 -8.49 6.93
CA GLU A 83 -3.82 -7.95 7.81
C GLU A 83 -3.35 -7.90 9.26
N PHE A 84 -3.95 -7.02 10.05
CA PHE A 84 -3.67 -6.88 11.47
C PHE A 84 -4.82 -6.15 12.16
N LEU A 85 -4.87 -6.26 13.49
CA LEU A 85 -5.76 -5.49 14.34
C LEU A 85 -5.04 -4.25 14.88
N TRP A 86 -5.77 -3.19 15.18
CA TRP A 86 -5.23 -2.02 15.88
C TRP A 86 -6.35 -1.28 16.64
N ASP A 87 -5.94 -0.46 17.60
CA ASP A 87 -6.83 0.35 18.44
C ASP A 87 -6.91 1.78 17.87
N PRO A 88 -8.06 2.21 17.33
CA PRO A 88 -8.21 3.55 16.75
C PRO A 88 -8.01 4.70 17.75
N SER A 89 -8.14 4.43 19.05
CA SER A 89 -7.89 5.42 20.11
C SER A 89 -6.41 5.63 20.42
N LYS A 90 -5.53 4.82 19.81
CA LYS A 90 -4.08 4.85 20.03
C LYS A 90 -3.33 5.07 18.73
N ARG A 91 -2.09 5.50 18.85
CA ARG A 91 -1.16 5.56 17.72
C ARG A 91 -0.86 4.14 17.23
N ALA A 92 -1.07 3.89 15.94
CA ALA A 92 -0.67 2.66 15.28
C ALA A 92 0.08 2.96 13.97
N SER A 93 1.15 2.20 13.74
CA SER A 93 1.99 2.27 12.55
C SER A 93 2.33 0.85 12.09
N ALA A 94 1.97 0.52 10.85
CA ALA A 94 2.39 -0.70 10.19
C ALA A 94 3.54 -0.39 9.24
N PHE A 95 4.69 -1.04 9.40
CA PHE A 95 5.78 -0.94 8.45
C PHE A 95 5.64 -2.06 7.42
N ILE A 96 5.50 -1.69 6.14
CA ILE A 96 5.29 -2.65 5.06
C ILE A 96 6.52 -2.76 4.15
N GLN A 97 6.71 -3.93 3.58
CA GLN A 97 7.72 -4.20 2.56
C GLN A 97 7.05 -4.74 1.29
N VAL A 98 7.36 -4.12 0.14
CA VAL A 98 6.92 -4.60 -1.18
C VAL A 98 8.11 -5.21 -1.91
N HIS A 99 7.99 -6.48 -2.34
CA HIS A 99 9.11 -7.26 -2.88
C HIS A 99 9.07 -7.43 -4.39
N CYS A 100 7.93 -7.15 -5.03
CA CYS A 100 7.82 -7.13 -6.46
C CYS A 100 8.19 -5.75 -7.02
N ILE A 101 8.87 -5.72 -8.17
CA ILE A 101 9.32 -4.51 -8.85
C ILE A 101 8.38 -4.22 -10.01
N SER A 102 8.03 -2.96 -10.23
CA SER A 102 7.07 -2.54 -11.25
C SER A 102 7.43 -2.98 -12.69
N THR A 103 8.71 -3.17 -13.00
CA THR A 103 9.15 -3.65 -14.32
C THR A 103 9.01 -5.15 -14.53
N GLU A 104 8.78 -5.95 -13.48
CA GLU A 104 8.59 -7.41 -13.62
C GLU A 104 7.25 -7.77 -14.27
N PHE A 105 6.31 -6.82 -14.27
CA PHE A 105 4.97 -6.97 -14.84
C PHE A 105 4.81 -6.24 -16.18
N THR A 106 5.90 -5.74 -16.77
CA THR A 106 5.87 -5.23 -18.15
C THR A 106 6.08 -6.37 -19.15
N PRO A 107 5.62 -6.24 -20.41
CA PRO A 107 5.73 -7.32 -21.39
C PRO A 107 7.14 -7.86 -21.59
N ARG A 108 8.16 -6.98 -21.55
CA ARG A 108 9.55 -7.40 -21.74
C ARG A 108 10.28 -7.76 -20.44
N LYS A 109 9.66 -7.51 -19.27
CA LYS A 109 10.14 -7.86 -17.92
C LYS A 109 11.56 -7.39 -17.53
N HIS A 110 12.21 -6.56 -18.36
CA HIS A 110 13.56 -6.08 -18.15
C HIS A 110 13.61 -4.57 -17.89
N GLY A 111 14.74 -4.09 -17.36
CA GLY A 111 14.95 -2.66 -17.11
C GLY A 111 14.87 -1.83 -18.40
N GLY A 112 14.41 -0.59 -18.30
CA GLY A 112 14.33 0.36 -19.41
C GLY A 112 12.90 0.71 -19.84
N GLU A 113 11.92 -0.13 -19.53
CA GLU A 113 10.50 0.18 -19.74
C GLU A 113 9.90 0.97 -18.58
N LYS A 114 8.82 1.72 -18.87
CA LYS A 114 8.01 2.35 -17.84
C LYS A 114 7.34 1.26 -17.02
N GLY A 115 7.81 1.05 -15.79
CA GLY A 115 7.24 0.07 -14.88
C GLY A 115 5.74 0.28 -14.62
N VAL A 116 5.02 -0.82 -14.44
CA VAL A 116 3.59 -0.88 -14.13
C VAL A 116 3.31 -0.17 -12.79
N PRO A 117 2.33 0.75 -12.73
CA PRO A 117 1.90 1.34 -11.47
C PRO A 117 1.07 0.34 -10.64
N PHE A 118 1.29 0.33 -9.34
CA PHE A 118 0.46 -0.39 -8.38
C PHE A 118 -0.36 0.59 -7.54
N ARG A 119 -1.29 0.06 -6.75
CA ARG A 119 -1.89 0.72 -5.60
C ARG A 119 -1.58 -0.07 -4.35
N VAL A 120 -1.24 0.64 -3.28
CA VAL A 120 -1.46 0.13 -1.92
C VAL A 120 -2.88 0.50 -1.56
N GLN A 121 -3.72 -0.50 -1.30
CA GLN A 121 -5.09 -0.34 -0.84
C GLN A 121 -5.19 -0.83 0.60
N ILE A 122 -5.90 -0.08 1.42
CA ILE A 122 -6.15 -0.41 2.82
C ILE A 122 -7.66 -0.40 3.02
N ASP A 123 -8.20 -1.54 3.43
CA ASP A 123 -9.60 -1.66 3.81
C ASP A 123 -9.68 -1.94 5.32
N THR A 124 -10.49 -1.18 6.03
CA THR A 124 -10.66 -1.29 7.49
C THR A 124 -12.07 -1.74 7.83
N PHE A 125 -12.18 -2.69 8.77
CA PHE A 125 -13.41 -3.35 9.16
C PHE A 125 -13.57 -3.36 10.68
N LYS A 126 -14.80 -3.21 11.18
CA LYS A 126 -15.16 -3.51 12.58
C LYS A 126 -15.80 -4.89 12.70
N GLN A 127 -15.98 -5.36 13.93
CA GLN A 127 -16.69 -6.61 14.15
C GLN A 127 -18.19 -6.42 13.89
N ASN A 128 -18.80 -7.45 13.30
CA ASN A 128 -20.25 -7.63 13.29
C ASN A 128 -20.75 -8.17 14.64
N GLU A 129 -22.06 -8.40 14.75
CA GLU A 129 -22.69 -8.94 15.97
C GLU A 129 -22.15 -10.33 16.38
N ASN A 130 -21.60 -11.09 15.44
CA ASN A 130 -20.99 -12.41 15.67
C ASN A 130 -19.50 -12.32 16.09
N GLY A 131 -18.94 -11.11 16.24
CA GLY A 131 -17.52 -10.90 16.58
C GLY A 131 -16.56 -11.03 15.40
N GLU A 132 -17.06 -11.14 14.16
CA GLU A 132 -16.22 -11.27 12.97
C GLU A 132 -15.96 -9.91 12.33
N TYR A 133 -14.71 -9.64 11.96
CA TYR A 133 -14.32 -8.38 11.29
C TYR A 133 -14.71 -8.38 9.81
N THR A 134 -16.01 -8.18 9.54
CA THR A 134 -16.61 -8.21 8.19
C THR A 134 -17.37 -6.93 7.85
N GLU A 135 -17.74 -6.11 8.84
CA GLU A 135 -18.44 -4.85 8.58
C GLU A 135 -17.44 -3.77 8.16
N HIS A 136 -17.54 -3.32 6.91
CA HIS A 136 -16.64 -2.35 6.32
C HIS A 136 -16.82 -0.95 6.94
N LEU A 137 -15.70 -0.29 7.21
CA LEU A 137 -15.66 1.09 7.73
C LEU A 137 -15.09 2.07 6.73
N HIS A 138 -13.97 1.72 6.11
CA HIS A 138 -13.18 2.67 5.31
C HIS A 138 -12.30 1.96 4.31
N SER A 139 -12.11 2.59 3.14
CA SER A 139 -11.14 2.19 2.14
C SER A 139 -10.32 3.39 1.68
N ALA A 140 -8.99 3.23 1.69
CA ALA A 140 -8.07 4.25 1.23
C ALA A 140 -6.99 3.64 0.33
N SER A 141 -6.45 4.43 -0.59
CA SER A 141 -5.34 3.96 -1.42
C SER A 141 -4.36 5.05 -1.82
N CYS A 142 -3.16 4.64 -2.19
CA CYS A 142 -2.20 5.48 -2.90
C CYS A 142 -1.55 4.72 -4.05
N GLN A 143 -1.21 5.42 -5.12
CA GLN A 143 -0.43 4.81 -6.20
C GLN A 143 1.03 4.71 -5.79
N ILE A 144 1.64 3.56 -6.07
CA ILE A 144 3.06 3.34 -5.84
C ILE A 144 3.73 2.82 -7.11
N LYS A 145 5.05 3.00 -7.16
CA LYS A 145 5.91 2.37 -8.15
C LYS A 145 7.12 1.81 -7.43
N VAL A 146 7.40 0.54 -7.61
CA VAL A 146 8.49 -0.15 -6.92
C VAL A 146 9.67 -0.26 -7.87
N PHE A 147 10.84 0.12 -7.38
CA PHE A 147 12.08 0.14 -8.15
C PHE A 147 13.07 -0.86 -7.57
N LYS A 148 14.07 -1.24 -8.39
CA LYS A 148 15.29 -1.88 -7.89
C LYS A 148 15.98 -0.97 -6.85
N PRO A 149 16.87 -1.51 -5.99
CA PRO A 149 17.62 -0.73 -5.02
C PRO A 149 18.24 0.54 -5.64
N LYS A 150 18.14 1.67 -4.92
CA LYS A 150 18.54 3.02 -5.36
C LYS A 150 17.82 3.55 -6.62
N GLY A 151 16.87 2.80 -7.18
CA GLY A 151 16.12 3.20 -8.37
C GLY A 151 15.13 4.32 -8.06
N ALA A 152 14.48 4.27 -6.90
CA ALA A 152 13.60 5.34 -6.42
C ALA A 152 14.38 6.65 -6.21
N ASP A 153 15.53 6.60 -5.50
CA ASP A 153 16.36 7.78 -5.25
C ASP A 153 16.87 8.43 -6.54
N ARG A 154 17.36 7.61 -7.48
CA ARG A 154 17.76 8.09 -8.81
C ARG A 154 16.61 8.76 -9.54
N LYS A 155 15.42 8.14 -9.51
CA LYS A 155 14.21 8.69 -10.14
C LYS A 155 13.81 10.02 -9.51
N GLN A 156 13.77 10.11 -8.18
CA GLN A 156 13.45 11.33 -7.44
C GLN A 156 14.44 12.45 -7.77
N LYS A 157 15.75 12.16 -7.78
CA LYS A 157 16.79 13.12 -8.16
C LYS A 157 16.58 13.65 -9.57
N THR A 158 16.41 12.76 -10.56
CA THR A 158 16.17 13.16 -11.95
C THR A 158 14.87 13.94 -12.12
N ASP A 159 13.80 13.58 -11.41
CA ASP A 159 12.54 14.31 -11.49
C ASP A 159 12.64 15.70 -10.86
N ARG A 160 13.35 15.83 -9.74
CA ARG A 160 13.63 17.13 -9.12
C ARG A 160 14.43 18.06 -10.04
N GLU A 161 15.53 17.57 -10.61
CA GLU A 161 16.36 18.33 -11.56
C GLU A 161 15.56 18.76 -12.80
N LYS A 162 14.61 17.92 -13.26
CA LYS A 162 13.69 18.27 -14.35
C LYS A 162 12.69 19.34 -13.95
N MET A 163 12.16 19.26 -12.72
CA MET A 163 11.21 20.25 -12.22
C MET A 163 11.87 21.60 -11.97
N GLU A 164 13.12 21.64 -11.51
CA GLU A 164 13.87 22.89 -11.31
C GLU A 164 14.04 23.70 -12.60
N LYS A 165 14.23 23.01 -13.74
CA LYS A 165 14.38 23.62 -15.07
C LYS A 165 13.07 24.13 -15.69
N LYS A 166 11.92 23.82 -15.10
CA LYS A 166 10.59 24.23 -15.61
C LYS A 166 10.23 25.64 -15.15
N THR A 167 9.49 26.35 -16.01
CA THR A 167 8.87 27.64 -15.66
C THR A 167 7.78 27.47 -14.60
N THR A 168 7.39 28.54 -13.93
CA THR A 168 6.33 28.52 -12.91
C THR A 168 5.02 27.96 -13.46
N GLN A 169 4.60 28.41 -14.65
CA GLN A 169 3.39 27.93 -15.34
C GLN A 169 3.45 26.43 -15.70
N GLU A 170 4.64 25.90 -16.01
CA GLU A 170 4.79 24.47 -16.26
C GLU A 170 4.76 23.65 -14.96
N LYS A 171 5.29 24.19 -13.86
CA LYS A 171 5.29 23.54 -12.55
C LYS A 171 3.87 23.32 -12.01
N GLU A 172 2.98 24.27 -12.26
CA GLU A 172 1.55 24.18 -11.88
C GLU A 172 0.81 22.99 -12.51
N LYS A 173 1.34 22.42 -13.60
CA LYS A 173 0.76 21.24 -14.27
C LYS A 173 1.08 19.92 -13.55
N TYR A 174 1.94 19.94 -12.53
CA TYR A 174 2.38 18.75 -11.82
C TYR A 174 1.89 18.74 -10.37
N GLN A 175 1.67 17.54 -9.84
CA GLN A 175 1.38 17.37 -8.43
C GLN A 175 2.62 17.77 -7.59
N PRO A 176 2.45 18.56 -6.52
CA PRO A 176 3.56 18.88 -5.63
C PRO A 176 4.12 17.65 -4.93
N SER A 177 5.41 17.68 -4.61
CA SER A 177 6.07 16.66 -3.80
C SER A 177 5.87 16.96 -2.32
N TYR A 178 5.59 15.92 -1.54
CA TYR A 178 5.46 15.99 -0.08
C TYR A 178 6.34 14.93 0.58
N GLU A 179 6.68 15.12 1.86
CA GLU A 179 7.42 14.12 2.66
C GLU A 179 6.55 12.89 2.94
N THR A 180 5.24 13.09 3.08
CA THR A 180 4.27 12.03 3.36
C THR A 180 3.15 12.03 2.33
N THR A 181 2.67 10.85 1.96
CA THR A 181 1.49 10.69 1.11
C THR A 181 0.26 10.45 1.97
N ILE A 182 -0.77 11.29 1.82
CA ILE A 182 -2.09 11.01 2.39
C ILE A 182 -2.83 10.09 1.43
N LEU A 183 -3.26 8.94 1.93
CA LEU A 183 -4.04 8.00 1.12
C LEU A 183 -5.41 8.62 0.82
N THR A 184 -5.83 8.51 -0.43
CA THR A 184 -7.12 9.05 -0.88
C THR A 184 -8.20 8.01 -0.67
N GLU A 185 -9.37 8.44 -0.19
CA GLU A 185 -10.54 7.57 -0.06
C GLU A 185 -10.92 6.95 -1.41
N VAL A 186 -11.20 5.65 -1.38
CA VAL A 186 -11.74 4.94 -2.53
C VAL A 186 -13.25 5.15 -2.51
N LYS A 187 -13.77 5.96 -3.44
CA LYS A 187 -15.20 6.16 -3.65
C LYS A 187 -15.82 4.96 -4.37
#